data_AF-A0A382DG62-F1
#
_entry.id   AF-A0A382DG62-F1
#
_cell.length_a   1.000
_cell.length_b   1.000
_cell.length_c   1.000
_cell.angle_alpha   90.00
_cell.angle_beta   90.00
_cell.angle_gamma   90.00
#
_symmetry.space_group_name_H-M   'P 1'
#
loop_
_entity.id
_entity.type
_entity.pdbx_description
1 polymer ?
#
loop_
_entity_poly.entity_id
_entity_poly.type
_entity_poly.pdbx_seq_one_letter_code
_entity_poly.pdbx_strand_id
1 'polypeptide(L)'
;VYASTSGGLLEFNPNTEKFTAIKMEDGLIYLDLSCIEIDNQGRLWLGGAYPNGYLQVYDPIRGLVRKITHLDIAEIKMIRISENNAFAIYEGTTSGNIGILEFELDDAGLPDYKDYYTNFT
;
A
#
# COMPACT_ATOMS: atom_id res chain seq x y z
N VAL A 1 9.90 10.98 -8.11
CA VAL A 1 9.36 9.70 -8.64
C VAL A 1 9.53 8.67 -7.56
N TYR A 2 8.54 7.80 -7.32
CA TYR A 2 8.63 6.76 -6.31
C TYR A 2 8.54 5.38 -6.94
N ALA A 3 9.22 4.41 -6.32
CA ALA A 3 9.10 2.99 -6.64
C ALA A 3 9.03 2.16 -5.36
N SER A 4 8.12 1.18 -5.34
CA SER A 4 8.08 0.10 -4.36
C SER A 4 9.17 -0.93 -4.68
N THR A 5 9.90 -1.37 -3.65
CA THR A 5 10.96 -2.38 -3.78
C THR A 5 10.86 -3.39 -2.64
N SER A 6 11.63 -4.48 -2.70
CA SER A 6 11.73 -5.43 -1.58
C SER A 6 12.55 -4.91 -0.38
N GLY A 7 13.16 -3.72 -0.52
CA GLY A 7 14.00 -3.09 0.50
C GLY A 7 13.46 -1.75 1.01
N GLY A 8 12.18 -1.45 0.78
CA GLY A 8 11.52 -0.20 1.13
C GLY A 8 11.12 0.64 -0.08
N LEU A 9 10.94 1.93 0.14
CA LEU A 9 10.58 2.87 -0.92
C LEU A 9 11.83 3.52 -1.51
N LEU A 10 11.84 3.66 -2.83
CA LEU A 10 12.90 4.36 -3.54
C LEU A 10 12.34 5.66 -4.11
N GLU A 11 12.89 6.79 -3.67
CA GLU A 11 12.63 8.10 -4.26
C GLU A 11 13.73 8.43 -5.27
N PHE A 12 13.34 8.80 -6.49
CA PHE A 12 14.23 9.40 -7.48
C PHE A 12 13.87 10.88 -7.69
N ASN A 13 14.86 11.74 -7.50
CA ASN A 13 14.76 13.17 -7.78
C ASN A 13 15.30 13.47 -9.19
N PRO A 14 14.44 13.81 -10.17
CA PRO A 14 14.87 14.00 -11.56
C PRO A 14 15.73 15.26 -11.77
N ASN A 15 15.69 16.23 -10.85
CA ASN A 15 16.50 17.45 -10.96
C ASN A 15 17.95 17.23 -10.53
N THR A 16 18.18 16.29 -9.60
CA THR A 16 19.51 16.00 -9.06
C THR A 16 20.06 14.65 -9.49
N GLU A 17 19.23 13.84 -10.16
CA GLU A 17 19.51 12.46 -10.57
C GLU A 17 19.90 11.53 -9.40
N LYS A 18 19.46 11.87 -8.18
CA LYS A 18 19.77 11.10 -6.97
C LYS A 18 18.63 10.18 -6.56
N PHE A 19 19.03 9.06 -6.00
CA PHE A 19 18.16 8.09 -5.35
C PHE A 19 18.26 8.19 -3.83
N THR A 20 17.12 8.21 -3.16
CA THR A 20 16.99 8.14 -1.70
C THR A 20 16.18 6.90 -1.34
N ALA A 21 16.72 6.04 -0.49
CA ALA A 21 15.96 4.92 0.06
C ALA A 21 15.27 5.38 1.35
N ILE A 22 13.97 5.08 1.45
CA ILE A 22 13.13 5.31 2.63
C ILE A 22 12.86 3.95 3.25
N LYS A 23 13.24 3.77 4.50
CA LYS A 23 13.26 2.49 5.21
C LYS A 23 12.57 2.57 6.58
N MET A 24 12.88 1.61 7.46
CA MET A 24 12.28 1.53 8.79
C MET A 24 12.70 2.70 9.68
N GLU A 25 13.96 3.10 9.58
CA GLU A 25 14.51 4.29 10.25
C GLU A 25 13.82 5.60 9.82
N ASP A 26 13.19 5.62 8.65
CA ASP A 26 12.42 6.75 8.11
C ASP A 26 10.91 6.61 8.37
N GLY A 27 10.48 5.55 9.06
CA GLY A 27 9.11 5.36 9.53
C GLY A 27 8.29 4.29 8.82
N LEU A 28 8.80 3.61 7.78
CA LEU A 28 8.12 2.43 7.24
C LEU A 28 8.09 1.31 8.28
N ILE A 29 7.05 0.49 8.29
CA ILE A 29 6.99 -0.67 9.19
C ILE A 29 7.48 -1.93 8.51
N TYR A 30 7.15 -2.06 7.22
CA TYR A 30 7.59 -3.17 6.40
C TYR A 30 8.23 -2.66 5.12
N LEU A 31 9.22 -3.42 4.64
CA LEU A 31 10.07 -3.04 3.52
C LEU A 31 9.75 -3.78 2.24
N ASP A 32 9.06 -4.92 2.31
CA ASP A 32 8.80 -5.73 1.13
C ASP A 32 7.52 -5.29 0.44
N LEU A 33 7.66 -4.36 -0.51
CA LEU A 33 6.56 -3.64 -1.15
C LEU A 33 6.32 -4.15 -2.57
N SER A 34 5.07 -4.53 -2.87
CA SER A 34 4.64 -5.03 -4.17
C SER A 34 4.03 -3.96 -5.07
N CYS A 35 3.38 -2.95 -4.49
CA CYS A 35 2.74 -1.89 -5.25
C CYS A 35 2.70 -0.56 -4.50
N ILE A 36 2.43 0.50 -5.25
CA ILE A 36 2.28 1.88 -4.79
C ILE A 36 1.12 2.55 -5.54
N GLU A 37 0.30 3.31 -4.82
CA GLU A 37 -0.69 4.24 -5.36
C GLU A 37 -0.59 5.58 -4.62
N ILE A 38 -0.88 6.69 -5.27
CA ILE A 38 -0.75 8.03 -4.69
C ILE A 38 -2.13 8.67 -4.57
N ASP A 39 -2.49 9.12 -3.37
CA ASP A 39 -3.74 9.85 -3.18
C ASP A 39 -3.63 11.35 -3.52
N ASN A 40 -4.77 12.03 -3.48
CA ASN A 40 -4.86 13.47 -3.80
C ASN A 40 -4.11 14.39 -2.82
N GLN A 41 -3.68 13.88 -1.67
CA GLN A 41 -2.86 14.61 -0.69
C GLN A 41 -1.36 14.33 -0.87
N GLY A 42 -0.98 13.51 -1.85
CA GLY A 42 0.41 13.13 -2.11
C GLY A 42 0.94 12.07 -1.16
N ARG A 43 0.06 11.37 -0.42
CA ARG A 43 0.46 10.25 0.44
C ARG A 43 0.53 8.98 -0.40
N LEU A 44 1.44 8.11 -0.02
CA LEU A 44 1.81 6.91 -0.76
C LEU A 44 1.19 5.71 -0.07
N TRP A 45 0.25 5.06 -0.74
CA TRP A 45 -0.39 3.83 -0.29
C TRP A 45 0.43 2.65 -0.81
N LEU A 46 1.00 1.88 0.10
CA LEU A 46 1.98 0.85 -0.18
C LEU A 46 1.39 -0.51 0.17
N GLY A 47 1.32 -1.38 -0.83
CA GLY A 47 0.93 -2.78 -0.66
C GLY A 47 2.12 -3.66 -0.33
N GLY A 48 1.92 -4.60 0.60
CA GLY A 48 2.89 -5.62 0.97
C GLY A 48 2.97 -6.78 -0.02
N ALA A 49 4.19 -7.26 -0.25
CA ALA A 49 4.49 -8.39 -1.10
C ALA A 49 4.38 -9.75 -0.38
N TYR A 50 4.37 -10.84 -1.17
CA TYR A 50 4.33 -12.20 -0.66
C TYR A 50 5.50 -12.51 0.30
N PRO A 51 5.28 -13.22 1.43
CA PRO A 51 4.05 -13.91 1.83
C PRO A 51 3.15 -13.12 2.77
N ASN A 52 3.43 -11.83 3.01
CA ASN A 52 2.75 -11.05 4.03
C ASN A 52 2.06 -9.84 3.39
N GLY A 53 0.77 -9.98 3.09
CA GLY A 53 -0.01 -8.88 2.55
C GLY A 53 -0.45 -7.91 3.64
N TYR A 54 -0.13 -6.64 3.45
CA TYR A 54 -0.50 -5.53 4.33
C TYR A 54 -0.70 -4.26 3.51
N LEU A 55 -1.36 -3.27 4.10
CA LEU A 55 -1.44 -1.91 3.57
C LEU A 55 -0.76 -0.96 4.56
N GLN A 56 0.11 -0.08 4.07
CA GLN A 56 0.64 1.03 4.86
C GLN A 56 0.58 2.33 4.06
N VAL A 57 0.24 3.44 4.70
CA VAL A 57 0.16 4.76 4.07
C VAL A 57 1.27 5.64 4.63
N TYR A 58 2.13 6.11 3.75
CA TYR A 58 3.28 6.94 4.05
C TYR A 58 3.07 8.37 3.51
N ASP A 59 3.15 9.35 4.39
CA ASP A 59 3.18 10.77 4.06
C ASP A 59 4.65 11.22 4.01
N PRO A 60 5.16 11.74 2.87
CA PRO A 60 6.56 12.16 2.76
C PRO A 60 7.03 13.22 3.75
N ILE A 61 6.08 13.95 4.37
CA ILE A 61 6.35 14.99 5.37
C ILE A 61 6.22 14.44 6.79
N ARG A 62 5.24 13.57 7.03
CA ARG A 62 4.88 13.11 8.39
C ARG A 62 5.36 11.70 8.74
N GLY A 63 5.85 10.95 7.76
CA GLY A 63 6.15 9.53 7.89
C GLY A 63 4.88 8.68 7.77
N LEU A 64 4.85 7.54 8.47
CA LEU A 64 3.70 6.64 8.44
C LEU A 64 2.46 7.26 9.11
N VAL A 65 1.34 7.25 8.40
CA VAL A 65 0.06 7.82 8.87
C VAL A 65 -1.06 6.79 9.00
N ARG A 66 -0.95 5.62 8.36
CA ARG A 66 -1.91 4.51 8.51
C ARG A 66 -1.23 3.16 8.28
N LYS A 67 -1.70 2.12 8.96
CA LYS A 67 -1.31 0.72 8.71
C LYS A 67 -2.48 -0.23 8.92
N ILE A 68 -2.58 -1.26 8.08
CA ILE A 68 -3.53 -2.36 8.19
C ILE A 68 -2.76 -3.64 7.88
N THR A 69 -2.46 -4.43 8.92
CA THR A 69 -1.50 -5.55 8.86
C THR A 69 -2.12 -6.92 9.06
N HIS A 70 -3.39 -6.98 9.48
CA HIS A 70 -4.12 -8.22 9.76
C HIS A 70 -5.22 -8.40 8.72
N LEU A 71 -4.81 -8.57 7.45
CA LEU A 71 -5.73 -8.74 6.33
C LEU A 71 -5.93 -10.22 5.93
N ASP A 72 -5.14 -11.14 6.50
CA ASP A 72 -5.15 -12.58 6.18
C ASP A 72 -4.96 -12.90 4.67
N ILE A 73 -4.16 -12.08 3.99
CA ILE A 73 -3.81 -12.20 2.57
C ILE A 73 -2.30 -12.37 2.38
N ALA A 74 -1.91 -12.95 1.24
CA ALA A 74 -0.52 -13.20 0.91
C ALA A 74 0.17 -11.94 0.36
N GLU A 75 -0.50 -11.16 -0.47
CA GLU A 75 0.02 -9.90 -1.01
C GLU A 75 -1.07 -8.99 -1.57
N ILE A 76 -0.77 -7.70 -1.69
CA ILE A 76 -1.58 -6.74 -2.44
C ILE A 76 -0.91 -6.49 -3.79
N LYS A 77 -1.60 -6.78 -4.90
CA LYS A 77 -1.07 -6.60 -6.26
C LYS A 77 -1.29 -5.20 -6.82
N MET A 78 -2.37 -4.55 -6.42
CA MET A 78 -2.76 -3.23 -6.95
C MET A 78 -3.68 -2.53 -5.97
N ILE A 79 -3.59 -1.20 -5.91
CA ILE A 79 -4.48 -0.33 -5.15
C ILE A 79 -5.07 0.70 -6.11
N ARG A 80 -6.35 1.05 -5.93
CA ARG A 80 -7.01 2.17 -6.60
C ARG A 80 -7.82 2.96 -5.60
N ILE A 81 -7.66 4.28 -5.64
CA ILE A 81 -8.26 5.21 -4.69
C ILE A 81 -9.29 6.05 -5.45
N SER A 82 -10.51 6.08 -4.95
CA SER A 82 -11.61 6.93 -5.44
C SER A 82 -11.89 8.04 -4.42
N GLU A 83 -12.93 8.83 -4.64
CA GLU A 83 -13.28 9.96 -3.76
C GLU A 83 -13.66 9.51 -2.33
N ASN A 84 -14.46 8.46 -2.21
CA ASN A 84 -15.03 8.01 -0.92
C ASN A 84 -14.53 6.65 -0.45
N ASN A 85 -13.91 5.87 -1.34
CA ASN A 85 -13.45 4.53 -1.06
C ASN A 85 -12.18 4.20 -1.83
N ALA A 86 -11.51 3.13 -1.42
CA ALA A 86 -10.41 2.54 -2.15
C ALA A 86 -10.61 1.04 -2.28
N PHE A 87 -10.02 0.47 -3.32
CA PHE A 87 -10.03 -0.96 -3.56
C PHE A 87 -8.61 -1.48 -3.74
N ALA A 88 -8.36 -2.70 -3.29
CA ALA A 88 -7.09 -3.37 -3.54
C ALA A 88 -7.30 -4.78 -4.09
N ILE A 89 -6.58 -5.13 -5.15
CA ILE A 89 -6.52 -6.51 -5.65
C ILE A 89 -5.52 -7.26 -4.78
N TYR A 90 -5.92 -8.40 -4.22
CA TYR A 90 -5.08 -9.21 -3.36
C TYR A 90 -4.98 -10.66 -3.83
N GLU A 91 -3.94 -11.35 -3.38
CA GLU A 91 -3.81 -12.80 -3.47
C GLU A 91 -3.99 -13.45 -2.09
N GLY A 92 -4.81 -14.49 -2.00
CA GLY A 92 -5.08 -15.21 -0.75
C GLY A 92 -3.97 -16.18 -0.33
N THR A 93 -3.84 -16.43 0.98
CA THR A 93 -2.76 -17.23 1.59
C THR A 93 -2.77 -18.72 1.26
N THR A 94 -3.95 -19.31 1.05
CA THR A 94 -4.09 -20.78 0.98
C THR A 94 -4.19 -21.31 -0.46
N SER A 95 -4.94 -20.63 -1.31
CA SER A 95 -5.24 -21.09 -2.67
C SER A 95 -4.66 -20.20 -3.77
N GLY A 96 -4.01 -19.08 -3.43
CA GLY A 96 -3.58 -18.08 -4.41
C GLY A 96 -4.75 -17.41 -5.15
N ASN A 97 -5.97 -17.56 -4.64
CA ASN A 97 -7.15 -16.97 -5.26
C ASN A 97 -7.04 -15.44 -5.21
N ILE A 98 -7.43 -14.80 -6.31
CA ILE A 98 -7.50 -13.35 -6.40
C ILE A 98 -8.83 -12.88 -5.82
N GLY A 99 -8.77 -11.86 -4.97
CA GLY A 99 -9.92 -11.14 -4.44
C GLY A 99 -9.73 -9.63 -4.50
N ILE A 100 -10.75 -8.91 -4.05
CA ILE A 100 -10.75 -7.45 -3.93
C ILE A 100 -11.02 -7.09 -2.47
N LEU A 101 -10.17 -6.28 -1.85
CA LEU A 101 -10.46 -5.59 -0.59
C LEU A 101 -11.13 -4.26 -0.89
N GLU A 102 -12.08 -3.86 -0.05
CA GLU A 102 -12.67 -2.52 -0.02
C GLU A 102 -12.27 -1.81 1.27
N PHE A 103 -11.92 -0.54 1.12
CA PHE A 103 -11.63 0.38 2.20
C PHE A 103 -12.57 1.58 2.09
N GLU A 104 -13.19 1.96 3.21
CA GLU A 104 -13.79 3.27 3.35
C GLU A 104 -12.70 4.28 3.72
N LEU A 105 -12.88 5.55 3.33
CA LEU A 105 -11.95 6.61 3.70
C LEU A 105 -12.48 7.38 4.91
N ASP A 106 -11.64 7.54 5.94
CA ASP A 106 -11.95 8.40 7.08
C ASP A 106 -11.98 9.90 6.70
N ASP A 107 -12.31 10.79 7.65
CA ASP A 107 -12.35 12.24 7.41
C ASP A 107 -11.01 12.82 6.94
N ALA A 108 -9.89 12.14 7.20
CA ALA A 108 -8.56 12.51 6.71
C ALA A 108 -8.24 11.87 5.35
N GLY A 109 -9.14 11.09 4.78
CA GLY A 109 -8.96 10.33 3.54
C GLY A 109 -8.07 9.09 3.70
N LEU A 110 -7.88 8.56 4.90
CA LEU A 110 -7.07 7.36 5.16
C LEU A 110 -7.95 6.10 5.12
N PRO A 111 -7.40 4.94 4.72
CA PRO A 111 -8.17 3.72 4.62
C PRO A 111 -8.52 3.15 5.98
N ASP A 112 -9.79 2.78 6.12
CA ASP A 112 -10.27 1.82 7.10
C ASP A 112 -10.86 0.62 6.35
N TYR A 113 -10.47 -0.60 6.78
CA TYR A 113 -10.96 -1.83 6.15
C TYR A 113 -12.49 -1.94 6.29
N LYS A 114 -13.16 -2.30 5.19
CA LYS A 114 -14.61 -2.43 5.15
C LYS A 114 -15.06 -3.85 4.82
N ASP A 115 -14.64 -4.38 3.68
CA ASP A 115 -15.09 -5.69 3.20
C ASP A 115 -14.11 -6.33 2.21
N TYR A 116 -14.41 -7.55 1.78
CA TYR A 116 -13.70 -8.26 0.72
C TYR A 116 -14.65 -9.01 -0.21
N TYR A 117 -14.25 -9.12 -1.47
CA TYR A 117 -15.01 -9.75 -2.54
C TYR A 117 -14.18 -10.83 -3.22
N THR A 118 -14.79 -11.99 -3.44
CA THR A 118 -14.18 -13.17 -4.06
C THR A 118 -15.19 -13.91 -4.94
N ASN A 119 -14.77 -14.97 -5.63
CA ASN A 119 -15.64 -15.85 -6.42
C ASN A 119 -16.39 -15.11 -7.55
N PHE A 120 -15.65 -14.45 -8.44
CA PHE A 120 -16.18 -13.68 -9.58
C PHE A 120 -16.70 -14.54 -10.76
N THR A 121 -17.25 -15.72 -10.47
CA THR A 121 -17.80 -16.67 -11.47
C THR A 121 -19.20 -16.32 -11.92
#